data_AF-A0A3B0Y0U4-F1
#
_entry.id   AF-A0A3B0Y0U4-F1
#
_cell.length_a   1.000
_cell.length_b   1.000
_cell.length_c   1.000
_cell.angle_alpha   90.00
_cell.angle_beta   90.00
_cell.angle_gamma   90.00
#
_symmetry.space_group_name_H-M   'P 1'
#
loop_
_entity.id
_entity.type
_entity.pdbx_description
1 polymer ?
#
loop_
_entity_poly.entity_id
_entity_poly.type
_entity_poly.pdbx_seq_one_letter_code
_entity_poly.pdbx_strand_id
1 'polypeptide(L)'
;MTHHLLTKPASAIHQGMPALKYRHNKSTSFFEFWPTPLIYFPVLIQWLYLSIRHRSLTLPLIANTSIALAGMVGESKASILDIAGPHASAFIAPFICINNDSSKPVDIRAGDALQALSTADIALPVVAKPDIGCRGAGVKIIHNRRALEKYLLDFPASATLLLQKKINHEAEAGIFYIRHPGQAQGHIFSITLKYSPYVIGDGVQSLRQLIKADARAHKISHIYFSRHQNMLDEIIADGIAFQLSFAGS
;
A
#
# COMPACT_ATOMS: atom_id res chain seq x y z
N MET A 1 -8.87 -4.24 23.16
CA MET A 1 -9.39 -2.92 22.75
C MET A 1 -8.74 -2.46 21.44
N THR A 2 -8.99 -3.18 20.35
CA THR A 2 -8.45 -2.92 18.99
C THR A 2 -9.49 -2.34 18.04
N HIS A 3 -10.78 -2.33 18.43
CA HIS A 3 -11.90 -1.93 17.56
C HIS A 3 -11.73 -0.51 16.98
N HIS A 4 -11.30 0.46 17.80
CA HIS A 4 -11.27 1.87 17.42
C HIS A 4 -10.32 2.18 16.24
N LEU A 5 -9.34 1.32 15.94
CA LEU A 5 -8.40 1.59 14.85
C LEU A 5 -8.95 1.23 13.47
N LEU A 6 -9.94 0.33 13.41
CA LEU A 6 -10.53 -0.16 12.17
C LEU A 6 -11.97 0.30 11.97
N THR A 7 -12.60 0.86 13.01
CA THR A 7 -13.97 1.37 12.92
C THR A 7 -14.03 2.88 12.81
N LYS A 8 -15.02 3.38 12.08
CA LYS A 8 -15.39 4.81 12.01
C LYS A 8 -16.85 4.98 11.63
N PRO A 9 -17.47 6.15 11.86
CA PRO A 9 -18.80 6.43 11.34
C PRO A 9 -18.87 6.21 9.83
N ALA A 10 -19.96 5.62 9.33
CA ALA A 10 -20.14 5.38 7.89
C ALA A 10 -20.08 6.68 7.07
N SER A 11 -20.50 7.81 7.64
CA SER A 11 -20.38 9.14 7.02
C SER A 11 -18.93 9.62 6.85
N ALA A 12 -17.97 8.98 7.50
CA ALA A 12 -16.55 9.34 7.47
C ALA A 12 -15.70 8.46 6.56
N ILE A 13 -16.29 7.48 5.85
CA ILE A 13 -15.54 6.69 4.87
C ILE A 13 -15.33 7.48 3.58
N HIS A 14 -14.23 7.19 2.87
CA HIS A 14 -13.92 7.75 1.53
C HIS A 14 -13.93 9.28 1.46
N GLN A 15 -13.70 9.98 2.58
CA GLN A 15 -13.62 11.43 2.59
C GLN A 15 -12.56 11.94 1.61
N GLY A 16 -12.92 12.96 0.83
CA GLY A 16 -12.07 13.53 -0.22
C GLY A 16 -12.09 12.77 -1.55
N MET A 17 -12.84 11.66 -1.66
CA MET A 17 -13.01 10.93 -2.91
C MET A 17 -14.32 11.31 -3.60
N PRO A 18 -14.38 11.26 -4.95
CA PRO A 18 -15.65 11.30 -5.67
C PRO A 18 -16.60 10.19 -5.18
N ALA A 19 -17.91 10.44 -5.24
CA ALA A 19 -18.89 9.44 -4.88
C ALA A 19 -18.67 8.13 -5.67
N LEU A 20 -18.56 7.01 -4.96
CA LEU A 20 -18.37 5.70 -5.57
C LEU A 20 -19.67 5.27 -6.24
N LYS A 21 -19.74 5.43 -7.57
CA LYS A 21 -20.91 5.02 -8.36
C LYS A 21 -20.85 3.51 -8.59
N TYR A 22 -21.60 2.75 -7.80
CA TYR A 22 -21.81 1.34 -8.07
C TYR A 22 -22.59 1.17 -9.38
N ARG A 23 -22.04 0.44 -10.35
CA ARG A 23 -22.86 -0.08 -11.44
C ARG A 23 -23.69 -1.21 -10.84
N HIS A 24 -25.02 -1.05 -10.81
CA HIS A 24 -25.97 -1.94 -10.13
C HIS A 24 -25.74 -3.45 -10.35
N ASN A 25 -25.10 -3.87 -11.45
CA ASN A 25 -24.87 -5.28 -11.78
C ASN A 25 -23.40 -5.73 -11.83
N LYS A 26 -22.42 -4.89 -11.45
CA LYS A 26 -20.99 -5.28 -11.53
C LYS A 26 -20.19 -4.79 -10.32
N SER A 27 -19.88 -5.70 -9.40
CA SER A 27 -19.00 -5.48 -8.24
C SER A 27 -17.51 -5.69 -8.55
N THR A 28 -17.19 -6.32 -9.69
CA THR A 28 -15.83 -6.66 -10.11
C THR A 28 -15.65 -6.46 -11.62
N SER A 29 -14.42 -6.18 -12.04
CA SER A 29 -14.05 -6.17 -13.46
C SER A 29 -14.02 -7.59 -14.03
N PHE A 30 -14.25 -7.75 -15.34
CA PHE A 30 -14.29 -9.09 -15.97
C PHE A 30 -12.94 -9.83 -15.92
N PHE A 31 -11.84 -9.09 -15.81
CA PHE A 31 -10.47 -9.59 -15.76
C PHE A 31 -9.86 -9.59 -14.34
N GLU A 32 -10.64 -9.23 -13.32
CA GLU A 32 -10.11 -9.02 -11.95
C GLU A 32 -9.42 -10.25 -11.37
N PHE A 33 -9.92 -11.45 -11.70
CA PHE A 33 -9.37 -12.72 -11.23
C PHE A 33 -8.70 -13.52 -12.35
N TRP A 34 -8.35 -12.87 -13.47
CA TRP A 34 -7.62 -13.55 -14.54
C TRP A 34 -6.23 -13.99 -14.05
N PRO A 35 -5.74 -15.15 -14.50
CA PRO A 35 -4.39 -15.59 -14.19
C PRO A 35 -3.38 -14.53 -14.64
N THR A 36 -2.44 -14.19 -13.75
CA THR A 36 -1.35 -13.24 -14.03
C THR A 36 -0.66 -13.53 -15.38
N PRO A 37 -0.29 -14.77 -15.75
CA PRO A 37 0.34 -15.04 -17.05
C PRO A 37 -0.51 -14.60 -18.25
N LEU A 38 -1.84 -14.75 -18.19
CA LEU A 38 -2.73 -14.37 -19.28
C LEU A 38 -2.73 -12.84 -19.48
N ILE A 39 -2.67 -12.07 -18.41
CA ILE A 39 -2.60 -10.60 -18.44
C ILE A 39 -1.27 -10.14 -19.04
N TYR A 40 -0.16 -10.79 -18.67
CA TYR A 40 1.19 -10.36 -19.07
C TYR A 40 1.68 -10.98 -20.39
N PHE A 41 1.04 -12.03 -20.91
CA PHE A 41 1.44 -12.68 -22.16
C PHE A 41 1.42 -11.73 -23.37
N PRO A 42 0.40 -10.89 -23.61
CA PRO A 42 0.43 -9.90 -24.68
C PRO A 42 1.57 -8.87 -24.53
N VAL A 43 1.86 -8.47 -23.29
CA VAL A 43 2.96 -7.53 -22.98
C VAL A 43 4.31 -8.16 -23.33
N LEU A 44 4.50 -9.45 -23.02
CA LEU A 44 5.70 -10.20 -23.37
C LEU A 44 5.90 -10.26 -24.90
N ILE A 45 4.85 -10.57 -25.67
CA ILE A 45 4.92 -10.61 -27.14
C ILE A 45 5.30 -9.23 -27.68
N GLN A 46 4.66 -8.17 -27.20
CA GLN A 46 4.95 -6.81 -27.64
C GLN A 46 6.41 -6.42 -27.33
N TRP A 47 6.90 -6.75 -26.13
CA TRP A 47 8.28 -6.53 -25.76
C TRP A 47 9.24 -7.27 -26.69
N LEU A 48 9.03 -8.57 -26.93
CA LEU A 48 9.87 -9.36 -27.84
C LEU A 48 9.89 -8.77 -29.26
N TYR A 49 8.73 -8.40 -29.79
CA TYR A 49 8.62 -7.77 -31.11
C TYR A 49 9.43 -6.45 -31.18
N LEU A 50 9.26 -5.56 -30.19
CA LEU A 50 9.99 -4.30 -30.14
C LEU A 50 11.50 -4.52 -29.93
N SER A 51 11.88 -5.49 -29.12
CA SER A 51 13.27 -5.83 -28.89
C SER A 51 13.96 -6.35 -30.15
N ILE A 52 13.28 -7.13 -30.97
CA ILE A 52 13.79 -7.55 -32.29
C ILE A 52 13.93 -6.33 -33.21
N ARG A 53 12.87 -5.51 -33.32
CA ARG A 53 12.84 -4.33 -34.20
C ARG A 53 13.95 -3.32 -33.86
N HIS A 54 14.20 -3.10 -32.58
CA HIS A 54 15.20 -2.14 -32.09
C HIS A 54 16.53 -2.79 -31.70
N ARG A 55 16.67 -4.10 -31.90
CA ARG A 55 17.89 -4.89 -31.63
C ARG A 55 18.38 -4.74 -30.18
N SER A 56 17.45 -4.61 -29.24
CA SER A 56 17.76 -4.42 -27.82
C SER A 56 16.68 -5.01 -26.92
N LEU A 57 17.05 -6.04 -26.16
CA LEU A 57 16.20 -6.62 -25.10
C LEU A 57 16.02 -5.65 -23.92
N THR A 58 16.98 -4.75 -23.73
CA THR A 58 17.02 -3.80 -22.61
C THR A 58 16.33 -2.47 -22.93
N LEU A 59 15.73 -2.30 -24.10
CA LEU A 59 15.07 -1.05 -24.49
C LEU A 59 14.04 -0.52 -23.45
N PRO A 60 13.25 -1.35 -22.75
CA PRO A 60 12.37 -0.81 -21.70
C PRO A 60 13.10 -0.12 -20.54
N LEU A 61 14.38 -0.46 -20.29
CA LEU A 61 15.19 0.06 -19.20
C LEU A 61 15.59 1.53 -19.36
N ILE A 62 15.22 2.19 -20.47
CA ILE A 62 15.47 3.61 -20.69
C ILE A 62 14.24 4.50 -20.49
N ALA A 63 13.12 3.95 -20.01
CA ALA A 63 11.89 4.73 -19.80
C ALA A 63 11.98 5.72 -18.63
N ASN A 64 12.58 5.28 -17.50
CA ASN A 64 12.74 6.08 -16.28
C ASN A 64 14.19 5.98 -15.78
N THR A 65 15.14 6.55 -16.53
CA THR A 65 16.58 6.35 -16.30
C THR A 65 17.09 6.83 -14.94
N SER A 66 16.35 7.72 -14.27
CA SER A 66 16.67 8.15 -12.90
C SER A 66 16.40 7.07 -11.85
N ILE A 67 15.64 6.02 -12.19
CA ILE A 67 15.29 4.91 -11.29
C ILE A 67 16.07 3.67 -11.72
N ALA A 68 16.65 2.96 -10.75
CA ALA A 68 17.33 1.70 -11.01
C ALA A 68 16.44 0.72 -11.78
N LEU A 69 16.98 0.11 -12.85
CA LEU A 69 16.25 -0.78 -13.76
C LEU A 69 14.93 -0.19 -14.29
N ALA A 70 14.84 1.14 -14.42
CA ALA A 70 13.61 1.87 -14.79
C ALA A 70 12.37 1.54 -13.94
N GLY A 71 12.57 1.03 -12.72
CA GLY A 71 11.49 0.62 -11.82
C GLY A 71 10.87 -0.74 -12.12
N MET A 72 11.60 -1.65 -12.80
CA MET A 72 11.07 -2.99 -13.09
C MET A 72 10.99 -3.89 -11.85
N VAL A 73 12.08 -4.05 -11.11
CA VAL A 73 12.17 -4.91 -9.91
C VAL A 73 13.30 -4.44 -9.01
N GLY A 74 13.09 -4.53 -7.70
CA GLY A 74 14.16 -4.44 -6.70
C GLY A 74 14.62 -3.02 -6.37
N GLU A 75 13.84 -2.04 -6.77
CA GLU A 75 14.08 -0.64 -6.50
C GLU A 75 13.98 -0.30 -5.00
N SER A 76 14.92 0.52 -4.52
CA SER A 76 14.85 1.11 -3.18
C SER A 76 13.77 2.20 -3.16
N LYS A 77 12.85 2.10 -2.21
CA LYS A 77 11.83 3.13 -1.98
C LYS A 77 12.46 4.43 -1.54
N ALA A 78 13.47 4.36 -0.67
CA ALA A 78 14.23 5.54 -0.24
C ALA A 78 14.85 6.24 -1.45
N SER A 79 15.59 5.52 -2.30
CA SER A 79 16.22 6.13 -3.48
C SER A 79 15.23 6.78 -4.43
N ILE A 80 14.03 6.22 -4.60
CA ILE A 80 12.98 6.86 -5.41
C ILE A 80 12.47 8.15 -4.77
N LEU A 81 12.24 8.14 -3.46
CA LEU A 81 11.78 9.32 -2.73
C LEU A 81 12.86 10.42 -2.70
N ASP A 82 14.14 10.05 -2.64
CA ASP A 82 15.28 10.99 -2.63
C ASP A 82 15.49 11.69 -3.99
N ILE A 83 14.99 11.12 -5.09
CA ILE A 83 14.98 11.79 -6.42
C ILE A 83 14.01 12.98 -6.42
N ALA A 84 13.06 13.04 -5.47
CA ALA A 84 12.12 14.14 -5.39
C ALA A 84 12.87 15.46 -5.17
N GLY A 85 12.73 16.38 -6.13
CA GLY A 85 13.25 17.73 -5.98
C GLY A 85 12.51 18.50 -4.87
N PRO A 86 12.99 19.70 -4.49
CA PRO A 86 12.47 20.48 -3.36
C PRO A 86 10.96 20.67 -3.38
N HIS A 87 10.39 20.88 -4.56
CA HIS A 87 8.95 21.03 -4.76
C HIS A 87 8.18 19.76 -4.43
N ALA A 88 8.61 18.59 -4.93
CA ALA A 88 7.89 17.34 -4.72
C ALA A 88 8.04 16.84 -3.28
N SER A 89 9.21 17.05 -2.67
CA SER A 89 9.49 16.63 -1.29
C SER A 89 8.57 17.28 -0.26
N ALA A 90 8.05 18.48 -0.51
CA ALA A 90 7.05 19.14 0.34
C ALA A 90 5.71 18.37 0.42
N PHE A 91 5.41 17.51 -0.57
CA PHE A 91 4.19 16.70 -0.62
C PHE A 91 4.42 15.24 -0.21
N ILE A 92 5.67 14.85 0.07
CA ILE A 92 6.02 13.50 0.51
C ILE A 92 5.97 13.44 2.03
N ALA A 93 5.31 12.41 2.57
CA ALA A 93 5.29 12.17 4.00
C ALA A 93 6.73 11.95 4.52
N PRO A 94 7.19 12.69 5.54
CA PRO A 94 8.53 12.52 6.13
C PRO A 94 8.78 11.06 6.53
N PHE A 95 10.01 10.60 6.32
CA PHE A 95 10.41 9.24 6.63
C PHE A 95 11.87 9.19 7.07
N ILE A 96 12.23 8.09 7.73
CA ILE A 96 13.61 7.73 8.02
C ILE A 96 13.87 6.30 7.53
N CYS A 97 15.14 5.98 7.28
CA CYS A 97 15.60 4.63 6.97
C CYS A 97 16.43 4.08 8.13
N ILE A 98 16.20 2.81 8.46
CA ILE A 98 16.90 2.11 9.54
C ILE A 98 17.33 0.74 9.04
N ASN A 99 18.57 0.34 9.33
CA ASN A 99 19.02 -1.03 9.15
C ASN A 99 18.61 -1.87 10.37
N ASN A 100 17.96 -3.02 10.15
CA ASN A 100 17.60 -3.94 11.23
C ASN A 100 18.80 -4.79 11.68
N ASP A 101 19.78 -4.15 12.31
CA ASP A 101 21.01 -4.78 12.80
C ASP A 101 20.71 -5.74 13.95
N SER A 102 20.46 -7.00 13.63
CA SER A 102 20.07 -8.04 14.59
C SER A 102 21.21 -8.48 15.52
N SER A 103 22.41 -7.90 15.41
CA SER A 103 23.47 -8.06 16.42
C SER A 103 23.13 -7.32 17.72
N LYS A 104 22.27 -6.29 17.66
CA LYS A 104 21.79 -5.55 18.83
C LYS A 104 20.51 -6.18 19.41
N PRO A 105 20.34 -6.13 20.75
CA PRO A 105 19.06 -6.46 21.40
C PRO A 105 17.88 -5.66 20.84
N VAL A 106 16.69 -6.25 20.79
CA VAL A 106 15.48 -5.63 20.19
C VAL A 106 15.08 -4.32 20.85
N ASP A 107 15.24 -4.22 22.17
CA ASP A 107 14.95 -3.04 22.97
C ASP A 107 15.85 -1.86 22.61
N ILE A 108 17.14 -2.13 22.33
CA ILE A 108 18.11 -1.14 21.85
C ILE A 108 17.77 -0.70 20.43
N ARG A 109 17.52 -1.66 19.51
CA ARG A 109 17.12 -1.35 18.12
C ARG A 109 15.86 -0.49 18.06
N ALA A 110 14.85 -0.83 18.88
CA ALA A 110 13.63 -0.04 18.98
C ALA A 110 13.88 1.34 19.60
N GLY A 111 14.77 1.44 20.59
CA GLY A 111 15.20 2.71 21.18
C GLY A 111 15.87 3.63 20.17
N ASP A 112 16.87 3.12 19.44
CA ASP A 112 17.58 3.83 18.36
C ASP A 112 16.59 4.34 17.30
N ALA A 113 15.63 3.49 16.91
CA ALA A 113 14.61 3.83 15.93
C ALA A 113 13.65 4.94 16.41
N LEU A 114 13.20 4.88 17.66
CA LEU A 114 12.34 5.91 18.24
C LEU A 114 13.08 7.23 18.43
N GLN A 115 14.36 7.18 18.78
CA GLN A 115 15.21 8.36 18.85
C GLN A 115 15.36 9.01 17.47
N ALA A 116 15.66 8.21 16.44
CA ALA A 116 15.79 8.71 15.07
C ALA A 116 14.47 9.33 14.55
N LEU A 117 13.32 8.74 14.89
CA LEU A 117 12.00 9.31 14.60
C LEU A 117 11.82 10.67 15.28
N SER A 118 12.18 10.77 16.57
CA SER A 118 12.11 12.00 17.34
C SER A 118 12.99 13.11 16.75
N THR A 119 14.24 12.78 16.38
CA THR A 119 15.16 13.72 15.73
C THR A 119 14.63 14.23 14.38
N ALA A 120 13.84 13.42 13.67
CA ALA A 120 13.20 13.78 12.42
C ALA A 120 11.83 14.47 12.58
N ASP A 121 11.39 14.76 13.80
CA ASP A 121 10.06 15.29 14.13
C ASP A 121 8.89 14.41 13.61
N ILE A 122 9.08 13.08 13.69
CA ILE A 122 8.09 12.10 13.28
C ILE A 122 7.55 11.37 14.52
N ALA A 123 6.30 11.67 14.88
CA ALA A 123 5.59 10.96 15.94
C ALA A 123 4.92 9.67 15.46
N LEU A 124 4.71 8.73 16.38
CA LEU A 124 3.83 7.57 16.16
C LEU A 124 2.36 8.03 16.03
N PRO A 125 1.52 7.34 15.25
CA PRO A 125 1.82 6.13 14.51
C PRO A 125 2.59 6.38 13.20
N VAL A 126 3.47 5.43 12.84
CA VAL A 126 4.20 5.42 11.55
C VAL A 126 3.86 4.17 10.76
N VAL A 127 4.06 4.22 9.45
CA VAL A 127 4.04 3.06 8.56
C VAL A 127 5.46 2.53 8.46
N ALA A 128 5.67 1.30 8.93
CA ALA A 128 6.89 0.54 8.72
C ALA A 128 6.76 -0.29 7.43
N LYS A 129 7.78 -0.24 6.57
CA LYS A 129 7.81 -1.01 5.31
C LYS A 129 9.23 -1.39 4.91
N PRO A 130 9.45 -2.53 4.23
CA PRO A 130 10.75 -2.83 3.63
C PRO A 130 11.14 -1.79 2.59
N ASP A 131 12.41 -1.39 2.57
CA ASP A 131 12.93 -0.48 1.54
C ASP A 131 12.80 -1.12 0.15
N ILE A 132 13.28 -2.35 0.00
CA ILE A 132 13.08 -3.17 -1.19
C ILE A 132 11.96 -4.16 -0.88
N GLY A 133 10.87 -4.12 -1.64
CA GLY A 133 9.75 -5.04 -1.42
C GLY A 133 8.58 -4.80 -2.36
N CYS A 134 7.77 -5.84 -2.58
CA CYS A 134 6.68 -5.85 -3.55
C CYS A 134 5.31 -6.04 -2.88
N ARG A 135 4.26 -5.47 -3.49
CA ARG A 135 2.84 -5.78 -3.18
C ARG A 135 2.41 -5.60 -1.71
N GLY A 136 3.01 -4.64 -0.99
CA GLY A 136 2.64 -4.37 0.41
C GLY A 136 3.06 -5.46 1.40
N ALA A 137 3.89 -6.43 0.99
CA ALA A 137 4.46 -7.40 1.91
C ALA A 137 5.34 -6.69 2.96
N GLY A 138 5.14 -7.04 4.23
CA GLY A 138 5.89 -6.44 5.35
C GLY A 138 5.46 -5.02 5.71
N VAL A 139 4.39 -4.45 5.12
CA VAL A 139 3.88 -3.14 5.53
C VAL A 139 3.04 -3.27 6.79
N LYS A 140 3.41 -2.59 7.88
CA LYS A 140 2.63 -2.56 9.13
C LYS A 140 2.52 -1.13 9.68
N ILE A 141 1.41 -0.82 10.36
CA ILE A 141 1.29 0.40 11.15
C ILE A 141 1.88 0.12 12.54
N ILE A 142 2.79 0.99 12.96
CA ILE A 142 3.44 0.93 14.27
C ILE A 142 2.82 2.02 15.14
N HIS A 143 2.08 1.61 16.17
CA HIS A 143 1.36 2.51 17.06
C HIS A 143 2.12 2.85 18.35
N ASN A 144 3.03 1.99 18.77
CA ASN A 144 3.77 2.10 20.01
C ASN A 144 5.07 1.31 19.93
N ARG A 145 5.94 1.48 20.95
CA ARG A 145 7.22 0.78 21.07
C ARG A 145 7.08 -0.74 20.96
N ARG A 146 6.11 -1.34 21.65
CA ARG A 146 5.91 -2.80 21.64
C ARG A 146 5.57 -3.33 20.24
N ALA A 147 4.78 -2.59 19.47
CA ALA A 147 4.50 -2.93 18.08
C ALA A 147 5.76 -2.85 17.21
N LEU A 148 6.63 -1.87 17.46
CA LEU A 148 7.92 -1.72 16.77
C LEU A 148 8.85 -2.88 17.09
N GLU A 149 9.01 -3.24 18.36
CA GLU A 149 9.84 -4.38 18.79
C GLU A 149 9.39 -5.68 18.12
N LYS A 150 8.08 -5.96 18.12
CA LYS A 150 7.52 -7.13 17.42
C LYS A 150 7.83 -7.07 15.92
N TYR A 151 7.66 -5.89 15.29
CA TYR A 151 7.98 -5.73 13.88
C TYR A 151 9.44 -6.05 13.58
N LEU A 152 10.39 -5.52 14.38
CA LEU A 152 11.83 -5.73 14.18
C LEU A 152 12.27 -7.19 14.39
N LEU A 153 11.57 -7.94 15.24
CA LEU A 153 11.80 -9.39 15.41
C LEU A 153 11.33 -10.20 14.21
N ASP A 154 10.17 -9.85 13.64
CA ASP A 154 9.62 -10.52 12.45
C ASP A 154 10.34 -10.11 11.15
N PHE A 155 11.04 -8.97 11.16
CA PHE A 155 11.65 -8.37 9.97
C PHE A 155 13.03 -8.99 9.66
N PRO A 156 13.39 -9.18 8.37
CA PRO A 156 14.67 -9.78 8.02
C PRO A 156 15.88 -9.09 8.68
N ALA A 157 16.82 -9.89 9.16
CA ALA A 157 18.05 -9.41 9.75
C ALA A 157 18.88 -8.62 8.72
N SER A 158 19.47 -7.50 9.16
CA SER A 158 20.33 -6.62 8.36
C SER A 158 19.67 -6.01 7.12
N ALA A 159 18.35 -6.13 6.97
CA ALA A 159 17.61 -5.46 5.92
C ALA A 159 17.22 -4.03 6.32
N THR A 160 17.15 -3.13 5.34
CA THR A 160 16.70 -1.76 5.54
C THR A 160 15.17 -1.67 5.55
N LEU A 161 14.62 -1.00 6.55
CA LEU A 161 13.22 -0.61 6.60
C LEU A 161 13.07 0.92 6.56
N LEU A 162 11.94 1.38 6.04
CA LEU A 162 11.48 2.75 6.18
C LEU A 162 10.46 2.84 7.31
N LEU A 163 10.59 3.85 8.15
CA LEU A 163 9.54 4.33 9.04
C LEU A 163 9.05 5.68 8.52
N GLN A 164 7.82 5.72 8.01
CA GLN A 164 7.24 6.90 7.36
C GLN A 164 6.03 7.41 8.14
N LYS A 165 5.89 8.74 8.28
CA LYS A 165 4.73 9.36 8.93
C LYS A 165 3.42 8.82 8.34
N LYS A 166 2.53 8.32 9.20
CA LYS A 166 1.20 7.86 8.75
C LYS A 166 0.36 9.07 8.37
N ILE A 167 -0.09 9.10 7.11
CA ILE A 167 -1.05 10.08 6.61
C ILE A 167 -2.47 9.57 6.91
N ASN A 168 -3.32 10.46 7.44
CA ASN A 168 -4.70 10.15 7.83
C ASN A 168 -5.71 10.62 6.78
N HIS A 169 -5.40 10.44 5.50
CA HIS A 169 -6.31 10.72 4.40
C HIS A 169 -6.80 9.41 3.79
N GLU A 170 -8.10 9.35 3.48
CA GLU A 170 -8.71 8.22 2.77
C GLU A 170 -8.54 8.32 1.26
N ALA A 171 -8.38 9.55 0.76
CA ALA A 171 -8.29 9.78 -0.67
C ALA A 171 -6.97 9.27 -1.24
N GLU A 172 -7.04 8.27 -2.10
CA GLU A 172 -5.89 7.70 -2.80
C GLU A 172 -6.15 7.60 -4.30
N ALA A 173 -5.21 8.10 -5.10
CA ALA A 173 -5.23 8.00 -6.55
C ALA A 173 -3.86 7.56 -7.09
N GLY A 174 -3.87 6.59 -8.00
CA GLY A 174 -2.73 6.24 -8.84
C GLY A 174 -2.75 7.09 -10.11
N ILE A 175 -1.64 7.78 -10.40
CA ILE A 175 -1.49 8.61 -11.59
C ILE A 175 -0.58 7.89 -12.58
N PHE A 176 -1.06 7.69 -13.81
CA PHE A 176 -0.21 7.30 -14.93
C PHE A 176 0.12 8.55 -15.74
N TYR A 177 1.35 9.01 -15.62
CA TYR A 177 1.90 10.14 -16.36
C TYR A 177 2.85 9.66 -17.47
N ILE A 178 2.76 10.28 -18.65
CA ILE A 178 3.63 9.99 -19.79
C ILE A 178 4.29 11.29 -20.27
N ARG A 179 5.62 11.29 -20.37
CA ARG A 179 6.42 12.35 -20.97
C ARG A 179 7.48 11.72 -21.88
N HIS A 180 7.45 12.04 -23.16
CA HIS A 180 8.46 11.53 -24.11
C HIS A 180 9.77 12.31 -24.02
N PRO A 181 10.91 11.71 -24.42
CA PRO A 181 12.18 12.41 -24.51
C PRO A 181 12.06 13.69 -25.35
N GLY A 182 12.69 14.78 -24.88
CA GLY A 182 12.66 16.09 -25.55
C GLY A 182 11.39 16.91 -25.31
N GLN A 183 10.35 16.37 -24.66
CA GLN A 183 9.16 17.15 -24.32
C GLN A 183 9.33 17.90 -23.00
N ALA A 184 9.01 19.19 -23.00
CA ALA A 184 9.01 20.01 -21.79
C ALA A 184 7.92 19.57 -20.78
N GLN A 185 6.78 19.12 -21.29
CA GLN A 185 5.63 18.68 -20.51
C GLN A 185 5.11 17.34 -21.03
N GLY A 186 4.55 16.55 -20.11
CA GLY A 186 3.85 15.31 -20.41
C GLY A 186 2.36 15.46 -20.13
N HIS A 187 1.64 14.34 -20.12
CA HIS A 187 0.20 14.30 -19.85
C HIS A 187 -0.16 13.18 -18.89
N ILE A 188 -1.27 13.34 -18.18
CA ILE A 188 -1.86 12.28 -17.36
C ILE A 188 -2.68 11.39 -18.30
N PHE A 189 -2.19 10.18 -18.54
CA PHE A 189 -2.86 9.19 -19.39
C PHE A 189 -4.05 8.55 -18.68
N SER A 190 -3.92 8.28 -17.38
CA SER A 190 -5.00 7.69 -16.58
C SER A 190 -4.89 8.04 -15.11
N ILE A 191 -6.04 8.05 -14.43
CA ILE A 191 -6.15 8.18 -12.98
C ILE A 191 -6.93 6.97 -12.45
N THR A 192 -6.37 6.25 -11.49
CA THR A 192 -7.04 5.14 -10.80
C THR A 192 -7.36 5.55 -9.37
N LEU A 193 -8.65 5.68 -9.05
CA LEU A 193 -9.11 5.99 -7.71
C LEU A 193 -9.20 4.71 -6.87
N LYS A 194 -8.61 4.71 -5.69
CA LYS A 194 -8.60 3.56 -4.78
C LYS A 194 -9.47 3.85 -3.57
N TYR A 195 -10.48 3.01 -3.39
CA TYR A 195 -11.40 3.09 -2.28
C TYR A 195 -11.07 1.96 -1.30
N SER A 196 -10.78 2.31 -0.04
CA SER A 196 -10.59 1.33 1.02
C SER A 196 -11.84 0.45 1.16
N PRO A 197 -11.69 -0.88 1.29
CA PRO A 197 -12.83 -1.78 1.46
C PRO A 197 -13.39 -1.69 2.88
N TYR A 198 -14.70 -1.46 3.00
CA TYR A 198 -15.42 -1.41 4.26
C TYR A 198 -16.65 -2.31 4.21
N VAL A 199 -17.09 -2.78 5.38
CA VAL A 199 -18.48 -3.24 5.62
C VAL A 199 -19.13 -2.31 6.64
N ILE A 200 -20.44 -2.11 6.55
CA ILE A 200 -21.20 -1.27 7.48
C ILE A 200 -21.98 -2.18 8.42
N GLY A 201 -21.81 -1.96 9.72
CA GLY A 201 -22.58 -2.66 10.74
C GLY A 201 -24.05 -2.27 10.70
N ASP A 202 -24.90 -3.25 11.00
CA ASP A 202 -26.35 -3.11 11.15
C ASP A 202 -26.78 -3.35 12.61
N GLY A 203 -25.82 -3.51 13.53
CA GLY A 203 -26.07 -3.80 14.94
C GLY A 203 -26.57 -5.22 15.24
N VAL A 204 -26.67 -6.10 14.24
CA VAL A 204 -27.22 -7.46 14.39
C VAL A 204 -26.26 -8.52 13.86
N GLN A 205 -25.72 -8.31 12.67
CA GLN A 205 -24.84 -9.25 11.99
C GLN A 205 -23.41 -9.17 12.51
N SER A 206 -22.76 -10.32 12.58
CA SER A 206 -21.32 -10.38 12.86
C SER A 206 -20.50 -9.90 11.67
N LEU A 207 -19.24 -9.48 11.91
CA LEU A 207 -18.29 -9.11 10.87
C LEU A 207 -18.20 -10.19 9.77
N ARG A 208 -18.20 -11.47 10.15
CA ARG A 208 -18.21 -12.61 9.23
C ARG A 208 -19.44 -12.61 8.32
N GLN A 209 -20.62 -12.35 8.87
CA GLN A 209 -21.87 -12.29 8.11
C GLN A 209 -21.87 -11.11 7.15
N LEU A 210 -21.47 -9.92 7.63
CA LEU A 210 -21.33 -8.72 6.82
C LEU A 210 -20.37 -8.93 5.62
N ILE A 211 -19.20 -9.54 5.83
CA ILE A 211 -18.25 -9.87 4.76
C ILE A 211 -18.86 -10.83 3.72
N LYS A 212 -19.64 -11.82 4.16
CA LYS A 212 -20.29 -12.79 3.26
C LYS A 212 -21.45 -12.17 2.48
N ALA A 213 -22.15 -11.21 3.07
CA ALA A 213 -23.26 -10.50 2.44
C ALA A 213 -22.78 -9.46 1.40
N ASP A 214 -21.56 -8.92 1.56
CA ASP A 214 -21.03 -7.91 0.65
C ASP A 214 -20.74 -8.45 -0.75
N ALA A 215 -21.21 -7.74 -1.78
CA ALA A 215 -21.16 -8.15 -3.18
C ALA A 215 -19.73 -8.31 -3.76
N ARG A 216 -18.72 -7.70 -3.14
CA ARG A 216 -17.32 -7.78 -3.56
C ARG A 216 -16.48 -8.58 -2.57
N ALA A 217 -16.62 -8.29 -1.27
CA ALA A 217 -15.79 -8.86 -0.22
C ALA A 217 -15.98 -10.37 -0.06
N HIS A 218 -17.19 -10.91 -0.33
CA HIS A 218 -17.42 -12.35 -0.24
C HIS A 218 -16.50 -13.16 -1.16
N LYS A 219 -16.16 -12.63 -2.35
CA LYS A 219 -15.35 -13.29 -3.37
C LYS A 219 -13.92 -13.58 -2.91
N ILE A 220 -13.42 -12.78 -1.98
CA ILE A 220 -12.09 -12.91 -1.38
C ILE A 220 -12.16 -13.00 0.15
N SER A 221 -13.28 -13.51 0.67
CA SER A 221 -13.57 -13.58 2.11
C SER A 221 -12.49 -14.31 2.92
N HIS A 222 -11.84 -15.31 2.35
CA HIS A 222 -10.72 -16.02 2.99
C HIS A 222 -9.57 -15.10 3.41
N ILE A 223 -9.28 -14.04 2.63
CA ILE A 223 -8.25 -13.04 2.95
C ILE A 223 -8.67 -12.25 4.20
N TYR A 224 -9.92 -11.78 4.22
CA TYR A 224 -10.44 -11.00 5.35
C TYR A 224 -10.62 -11.84 6.61
N PHE A 225 -11.04 -13.09 6.48
CA PHE A 225 -11.14 -14.03 7.59
C PHE A 225 -9.79 -14.31 8.22
N SER A 226 -8.77 -14.56 7.40
CA SER A 226 -7.41 -14.76 7.90
C SER A 226 -6.86 -13.52 8.61
N ARG A 227 -7.23 -12.31 8.17
CA ARG A 227 -6.73 -11.06 8.76
C ARG A 227 -7.42 -10.72 10.09
N HIS A 228 -8.72 -10.99 10.19
CA HIS A 228 -9.56 -10.52 11.30
C HIS A 228 -10.04 -11.65 12.20
N GLN A 229 -9.33 -12.78 12.28
CA GLN A 229 -9.75 -14.01 12.98
C GLN A 229 -10.36 -13.75 14.37
N ASN A 230 -9.76 -12.84 15.15
CA ASN A 230 -10.18 -12.53 16.52
C ASN A 230 -11.44 -11.64 16.62
N MET A 231 -11.93 -11.11 15.50
CA MET A 231 -13.02 -10.13 15.43
C MET A 231 -14.20 -10.63 14.59
N LEU A 232 -14.09 -11.82 13.98
CA LEU A 232 -15.06 -12.30 12.98
C LEU A 232 -16.47 -12.48 13.51
N ASP A 233 -16.58 -12.87 14.77
CA ASP A 233 -17.87 -13.19 15.40
C ASP A 233 -18.43 -12.00 16.20
N GLU A 234 -17.75 -10.85 16.15
CA GLU A 234 -18.23 -9.61 16.77
C GLU A 234 -19.31 -8.94 15.93
N ILE A 235 -20.30 -8.37 16.60
CA ILE A 235 -21.35 -7.54 15.99
C ILE A 235 -20.83 -6.12 15.84
N ILE A 236 -20.86 -5.59 14.61
CA ILE A 236 -20.51 -4.20 14.33
C ILE A 236 -21.76 -3.34 14.55
N ALA A 237 -21.64 -2.32 15.39
CA ALA A 237 -22.74 -1.41 15.71
C ALA A 237 -23.33 -0.74 14.46
N ASP A 238 -24.62 -0.43 14.52
CA ASP A 238 -25.35 0.20 13.41
C ASP A 238 -24.69 1.52 12.97
N GLY A 239 -24.55 1.71 11.67
CA GLY A 239 -23.93 2.90 11.07
C GLY A 239 -22.41 3.01 11.26
N ILE A 240 -21.75 2.00 11.84
CA ILE A 240 -20.28 1.96 11.98
C ILE A 240 -19.67 1.16 10.82
N ALA A 241 -18.75 1.80 10.10
CA ALA A 241 -17.97 1.15 9.06
C ALA A 241 -16.73 0.47 9.66
N PHE A 242 -16.47 -0.77 9.26
CA PHE A 242 -15.28 -1.54 9.61
C PHE A 242 -14.36 -1.70 8.40
N GLN A 243 -13.11 -1.22 8.49
CA GLN A 243 -12.12 -1.29 7.42
C GLN A 243 -11.58 -2.72 7.27
N LEU A 244 -11.83 -3.35 6.12
CA LEU A 244 -11.40 -4.72 5.87
C LEU A 244 -9.89 -4.83 5.57
N SER A 245 -9.27 -3.78 5.03
CA SER A 245 -7.86 -3.76 4.60
C SER A 245 -7.26 -2.37 4.73
N PHE A 246 -6.06 -2.28 5.31
CA PHE A 246 -5.24 -1.05 5.29
C PHE A 246 -4.25 -1.05 4.11
N ALA A 247 -3.59 -2.18 3.84
CA ALA A 247 -2.66 -2.34 2.71
C ALA A 247 -3.12 -3.48 1.79
N GLY A 248 -2.58 -3.53 0.57
CA GLY A 248 -2.98 -4.47 -0.50
C GLY A 248 -2.48 -5.91 -0.36
N SER A 249 -2.15 -6.39 0.84
CA SER A 249 -1.65 -7.74 1.13
C SER A 249 -2.53 -8.51 2.10
#